data_AF-A0A3N5PT59-F1
#
_entry.id   AF-A0A3N5PT59-F1
#
_cell.length_a   1.000
_cell.length_b   1.000
_cell.length_c   1.000
_cell.angle_alpha   90.00
_cell.angle_beta   90.00
_cell.angle_gamma   90.00
#
_symmetry.space_group_name_H-M   'P 1'
#
loop_
_entity.id
_entity.type
_entity.pdbx_description
1 polymer ?
#
loop_
_entity_poly.entity_id
_entity_poly.type
_entity_poly.pdbx_seq_one_letter_code
_entity_poly.pdbx_strand_id
1 'polypeptide(L)'
;SQNGDAFEQTLNALFEDCRADPACSNAYLDLESVYQTVIAQLDSQPIQVETPINPKTTVVRSVNGSTFRNILLWMLRNPDTIAVIPQFIYRTRDGDRSMLNLSVAFPVYAFDSISTGIYVAVNCRDQIFVMSMDELDNTIRELCRVWDVKPPLPGENEPVLSDIPTLIFAGRYDPVTPISFANQLVGHLTNGKVIIIPDQGHAPTVTGISDCPVKLISSFLLEPNASLDISCVNETQPIGFVTPFEPNTSISFESVVVNQYRVTSQIPLGWTAAEFGFYNRDRSFGDITQIGIQRAAVSEADWANWLFTNFQGNKGFDQPVIKYGERPANGLIWSLYTTTALGNPVDIAFARSGDETLMVLMLSYKDEHDALYNLVFLPVVDLATSSN
;
A
#
# COMPACT_ATOMS: atom_id res chain seq x y z
N SER A 1 19.42 -3.39 -19.55
CA SER A 1 19.09 -1.99 -19.86
C SER A 1 19.41 -1.14 -18.64
N GLN A 2 19.78 0.13 -18.82
CA GLN A 2 20.09 1.04 -17.70
C GLN A 2 18.92 1.23 -16.71
N ASN A 3 17.67 0.98 -17.13
CA ASN A 3 16.49 0.99 -16.24
C ASN A 3 16.36 -0.28 -15.37
N GLY A 4 16.83 -1.43 -15.86
CA GLY A 4 16.94 -2.64 -15.04
C GLY A 4 17.96 -2.49 -13.91
N ASP A 5 18.94 -1.60 -14.09
CA ASP A 5 19.92 -1.24 -13.07
C ASP A 5 19.34 -0.26 -12.04
N ALA A 6 18.55 0.74 -12.47
CA ALA A 6 17.92 1.72 -11.58
C ALA A 6 16.91 1.12 -10.59
N PHE A 7 16.03 0.23 -11.05
CA PHE A 7 15.06 -0.45 -10.17
C PHE A 7 15.77 -1.32 -9.13
N GLU A 8 16.76 -2.11 -9.54
CA GLU A 8 17.50 -2.99 -8.62
C GLU A 8 18.33 -2.18 -7.61
N GLN A 9 18.96 -1.07 -8.01
CA GLN A 9 19.63 -0.15 -7.08
C GLN A 9 18.66 0.42 -6.04
N THR A 10 17.46 0.82 -6.48
CA THR A 10 16.42 1.37 -5.60
C THR A 10 15.93 0.31 -4.60
N LEU A 11 15.73 -0.92 -5.09
CA LEU A 11 15.30 -2.03 -4.26
C LEU A 11 16.38 -2.45 -3.25
N ASN A 12 17.66 -2.42 -3.65
CA ASN A 12 18.79 -2.65 -2.74
C ASN A 12 18.86 -1.59 -1.64
N ALA A 13 18.64 -0.31 -1.97
CA ALA A 13 18.57 0.74 -0.95
C ALA A 13 17.44 0.48 0.07
N LEU A 14 16.27 0.03 -0.39
CA LEU A 14 15.17 -0.36 0.50
C LEU A 14 15.55 -1.53 1.42
N PHE A 15 16.26 -2.53 0.90
CA PHE A 15 16.73 -3.67 1.70
C PHE A 15 17.77 -3.26 2.74
N GLU A 16 18.71 -2.39 2.38
CA GLU A 16 19.71 -1.84 3.29
C GLU A 16 19.05 -1.00 4.39
N ASP A 17 18.09 -0.16 4.03
CA ASP A 17 17.38 0.70 4.98
C ASP A 17 16.53 -0.14 5.95
N CYS A 18 15.84 -1.18 5.47
CA CYS A 18 15.12 -2.12 6.34
C CYS A 18 16.08 -2.89 7.26
N ARG A 19 17.26 -3.26 6.78
CA ARG A 19 18.30 -3.92 7.59
C ARG A 19 18.86 -2.99 8.67
N ALA A 20 18.94 -1.70 8.40
CA ALA A 20 19.41 -0.69 9.35
C ALA A 20 18.35 -0.27 10.37
N ASP A 21 17.06 -0.40 10.03
CA ASP A 21 15.93 -0.14 10.93
C ASP A 21 15.71 -1.32 11.90
N PRO A 22 15.77 -1.12 13.23
CA PRO A 22 15.58 -2.21 14.20
C PRO A 22 14.19 -2.85 14.17
N ALA A 23 13.13 -2.09 13.90
CA ALA A 23 11.78 -2.64 13.83
C ALA A 23 11.60 -3.46 12.55
N CYS A 24 12.05 -2.94 11.41
CA CYS A 24 11.98 -3.63 10.12
C CYS A 24 12.83 -4.90 10.10
N SER A 25 14.09 -4.82 10.53
CA SER A 25 15.01 -5.96 10.55
C SER A 25 14.56 -7.08 11.50
N ASN A 26 13.91 -6.74 12.62
CA ASN A 26 13.30 -7.73 13.52
C ASN A 26 12.07 -8.39 12.91
N ALA A 27 11.21 -7.63 12.23
CA ALA A 27 9.99 -8.16 11.60
C ALA A 27 10.29 -8.95 10.31
N TYR A 28 11.32 -8.55 9.56
CA TYR A 28 11.61 -8.97 8.19
C TYR A 28 13.07 -9.42 8.02
N LEU A 29 13.41 -10.55 8.65
CA LEU A 29 14.73 -11.16 8.61
C LEU A 29 15.15 -11.67 7.21
N ASP A 30 16.20 -11.06 6.64
CA ASP A 30 16.74 -11.41 5.31
C ASP A 30 15.76 -11.13 4.16
N LEU A 31 15.20 -9.91 4.16
CA LEU A 31 14.20 -9.44 3.20
C LEU A 31 14.60 -9.64 1.72
N GLU A 32 15.86 -9.44 1.38
CA GLU A 32 16.37 -9.62 0.01
C GLU A 32 16.25 -11.08 -0.44
N SER A 33 16.65 -12.04 0.41
CA SER A 33 16.52 -13.47 0.15
C SER A 33 15.05 -13.90 0.06
N VAL A 34 14.19 -13.32 0.90
CA VAL A 34 12.74 -13.58 0.84
C VAL A 34 12.14 -13.03 -0.45
N TYR A 35 12.55 -11.85 -0.91
CA TYR A 35 12.16 -11.32 -2.21
C TYR A 35 12.53 -12.28 -3.36
N GLN A 36 13.76 -12.79 -3.38
CA GLN A 36 14.18 -13.77 -4.41
C GLN A 36 13.36 -15.06 -4.34
N THR A 37 13.02 -15.51 -3.13
CA THR A 37 12.13 -16.66 -2.91
C THR A 37 10.74 -16.41 -3.51
N VAL A 38 10.15 -15.24 -3.28
CA VAL A 38 8.84 -14.86 -3.84
C VAL A 38 8.89 -14.84 -5.36
N ILE A 39 9.93 -14.26 -5.97
CA ILE A 39 10.11 -14.26 -7.42
C ILE A 39 10.12 -15.70 -7.96
N ALA A 40 10.93 -16.58 -7.38
CA ALA A 40 11.02 -17.97 -7.81
C ALA A 40 9.69 -18.73 -7.64
N GLN A 41 8.98 -18.52 -6.52
CA GLN A 41 7.66 -19.09 -6.28
C GLN A 41 6.67 -18.67 -7.36
N LEU A 42 6.56 -17.36 -7.64
CA LEU A 42 5.63 -16.81 -8.62
C LEU A 42 5.99 -17.17 -10.07
N ASP A 43 7.26 -17.31 -10.41
CA ASP A 43 7.67 -17.80 -11.73
C ASP A 43 7.34 -19.29 -11.92
N SER A 44 7.46 -20.10 -10.86
CA SER A 44 7.09 -21.52 -10.90
C SER A 44 5.58 -21.74 -10.91
N GLN A 45 4.83 -20.93 -10.17
CA GLN A 45 3.38 -21.02 -10.02
C GLN A 45 2.75 -19.62 -9.99
N PRO A 46 2.48 -19.03 -11.17
CA PRO A 46 1.84 -17.72 -11.24
C PRO A 46 0.46 -17.70 -10.59
N ILE A 47 0.15 -16.63 -9.87
CA ILE A 47 -1.12 -16.45 -9.18
C ILE A 47 -2.08 -15.63 -10.06
N GLN A 48 -3.30 -16.11 -10.25
CA GLN A 48 -4.35 -15.29 -10.86
C GLN A 48 -4.94 -14.34 -9.82
N VAL A 49 -4.96 -13.06 -10.18
CA VAL A 49 -5.48 -11.97 -9.37
C VAL A 49 -6.61 -11.28 -10.13
N GLU A 50 -7.69 -10.98 -9.42
CA GLU A 50 -8.87 -10.32 -9.96
C GLU A 50 -9.24 -9.11 -9.11
N THR A 51 -9.38 -7.95 -9.76
CA THR A 51 -9.63 -6.67 -9.09
C THR A 51 -10.72 -5.90 -9.81
N PRO A 52 -11.91 -5.75 -9.20
CA PRO A 52 -12.92 -4.85 -9.75
C PRO A 52 -12.45 -3.41 -9.59
N ILE A 53 -12.32 -2.69 -10.69
CA ILE A 53 -11.92 -1.27 -10.69
C ILE A 53 -13.14 -0.35 -10.85
N ASN A 54 -14.25 -0.86 -11.39
CA ASN A 54 -15.56 -0.22 -11.43
C ASN A 54 -16.65 -1.29 -11.65
N PRO A 55 -17.95 -0.95 -11.57
CA PRO A 55 -19.05 -1.93 -11.70
C PRO A 55 -19.10 -2.72 -13.02
N LYS A 56 -18.39 -2.27 -14.06
CA LYS A 56 -18.37 -2.88 -15.40
C LYS A 56 -17.01 -3.48 -15.76
N THR A 57 -15.98 -3.28 -14.96
CA THR A 57 -14.61 -3.66 -15.33
C THR A 57 -13.88 -4.31 -14.18
N THR A 58 -13.46 -5.54 -14.42
CA THR A 58 -12.57 -6.31 -13.55
C THR A 58 -11.25 -6.50 -14.28
N VAL A 59 -10.16 -6.12 -13.62
CA VAL A 59 -8.80 -6.38 -14.08
C VAL A 59 -8.43 -7.78 -13.65
N VAL A 60 -8.15 -8.65 -14.62
CA VAL A 60 -7.61 -10.00 -14.37
C VAL A 60 -6.15 -10.03 -14.80
N ARG A 61 -5.27 -10.45 -13.90
CA ARG A 61 -3.82 -10.49 -14.14
C ARG A 61 -3.20 -11.76 -13.56
N SER A 62 -2.35 -12.39 -14.37
CA SER A 62 -1.43 -13.43 -13.93
C SER A 62 -0.19 -12.80 -13.32
N VAL A 63 0.02 -13.03 -12.03
CA VAL A 63 1.18 -12.52 -11.29
C VAL A 63 2.25 -13.60 -11.25
N ASN A 64 3.27 -13.44 -12.10
CA ASN A 64 4.55 -14.15 -12.02
C ASN A 64 5.62 -13.22 -11.41
N GLY A 65 6.88 -13.67 -11.34
CA GLY A 65 7.97 -12.87 -10.80
C GLY A 65 8.16 -11.53 -11.52
N SER A 66 8.04 -11.51 -12.86
CA SER A 66 8.11 -10.26 -13.63
C SER A 66 6.96 -9.29 -13.32
N THR A 67 5.73 -9.79 -13.17
CA THR A 67 4.59 -8.96 -12.77
C THR A 67 4.77 -8.43 -11.35
N PHE A 68 5.30 -9.24 -10.43
CA PHE A 68 5.57 -8.83 -9.05
C PHE A 68 6.63 -7.73 -8.96
N ARG A 69 7.74 -7.84 -9.72
CA ARG A 69 8.72 -6.75 -9.83
C ARG A 69 8.09 -5.46 -10.34
N ASN A 70 7.21 -5.55 -11.34
CA ASN A 70 6.51 -4.37 -11.83
C ASN A 70 5.57 -3.77 -10.77
N ILE A 71 4.89 -4.60 -9.97
CA ILE A 71 4.11 -4.12 -8.82
C ILE A 71 5.02 -3.34 -7.85
N LEU A 72 6.17 -3.89 -7.46
CA LEU A 72 7.12 -3.21 -6.57
C LEU A 72 7.63 -1.90 -7.19
N LEU A 73 7.89 -1.86 -8.49
CA LEU A 73 8.25 -0.64 -9.20
C LEU A 73 7.17 0.44 -9.06
N TRP A 74 5.90 0.08 -9.16
CA TRP A 74 4.79 1.02 -8.94
C TRP A 74 4.67 1.46 -7.48
N MET A 75 4.86 0.54 -6.54
CA MET A 75 4.86 0.85 -5.10
C MET A 75 6.00 1.79 -4.71
N LEU A 76 7.19 1.63 -5.31
CA LEU A 76 8.34 2.48 -5.05
C LEU A 76 8.13 3.94 -5.50
N ARG A 77 7.09 4.23 -6.29
CA ARG A 77 6.80 5.60 -6.71
C ARG A 77 6.19 6.46 -5.60
N ASN A 78 5.54 5.86 -4.59
CA ASN A 78 4.80 6.60 -3.57
C ASN A 78 5.27 6.22 -2.14
N PRO A 79 5.55 7.20 -1.27
CA PRO A 79 5.99 6.96 0.12
C PRO A 79 5.11 6.01 0.92
N ASP A 80 3.78 6.13 0.84
CA ASP A 80 2.84 5.31 1.61
C ASP A 80 2.94 3.83 1.22
N THR A 81 3.22 3.55 -0.05
CA THR A 81 3.41 2.19 -0.54
C THR A 81 4.83 1.69 -0.36
N ILE A 82 5.87 2.54 -0.40
CA ILE A 82 7.26 2.15 -0.09
C ILE A 82 7.32 1.54 1.32
N ALA A 83 6.66 2.17 2.29
CA ALA A 83 6.67 1.75 3.70
C ALA A 83 6.12 0.33 3.91
N VAL A 84 5.23 -0.13 3.02
CA VAL A 84 4.55 -1.43 3.10
C VAL A 84 5.32 -2.54 2.35
N ILE A 85 6.32 -2.21 1.52
CA ILE A 85 7.02 -3.19 0.67
C ILE A 85 7.59 -4.38 1.46
N PRO A 86 8.31 -4.20 2.59
CA PRO A 86 8.82 -5.34 3.36
C PRO A 86 7.72 -6.30 3.80
N GLN A 87 6.64 -5.76 4.38
CA GLN A 87 5.47 -6.52 4.79
C GLN A 87 4.84 -7.26 3.61
N PHE A 88 4.68 -6.57 2.49
CA PHE A 88 4.06 -7.12 1.30
C PHE A 88 4.85 -8.31 0.71
N ILE A 89 6.19 -8.22 0.69
CA ILE A 89 7.06 -9.31 0.26
C ILE A 89 6.86 -10.54 1.17
N TYR A 90 6.86 -10.36 2.50
CA TYR A 90 6.65 -11.46 3.44
C TYR A 90 5.27 -12.09 3.33
N ARG A 91 4.23 -11.25 3.29
CA ARG A 91 2.86 -11.72 3.16
C ARG A 91 2.62 -12.47 1.85
N THR A 92 3.26 -12.04 0.77
CA THR A 92 3.21 -12.76 -0.51
C THR A 92 3.90 -14.12 -0.43
N ARG A 93 5.08 -14.22 0.22
CA ARG A 93 5.74 -15.51 0.49
C ARG A 93 4.81 -16.47 1.24
N ASP A 94 4.07 -15.93 2.21
CA ASP A 94 3.15 -16.70 3.07
C ASP A 94 1.77 -16.96 2.44
N GLY A 95 1.60 -16.55 1.17
CA GLY A 95 0.42 -16.83 0.37
C GLY A 95 -0.76 -15.87 0.59
N ASP A 96 -0.57 -14.76 1.30
CA ASP A 96 -1.55 -13.67 1.34
C ASP A 96 -1.62 -12.99 -0.03
N ARG A 97 -2.85 -12.69 -0.46
CA ARG A 97 -3.13 -12.10 -1.78
C ARG A 97 -3.79 -10.73 -1.67
N SER A 98 -4.02 -10.22 -0.47
CA SER A 98 -4.80 -9.00 -0.23
C SER A 98 -4.15 -7.81 -0.94
N MET A 99 -2.84 -7.63 -0.74
CA MET A 99 -2.09 -6.56 -1.39
C MET A 99 -1.85 -6.82 -2.89
N LEU A 100 -1.74 -8.08 -3.33
CA LEU A 100 -1.65 -8.40 -4.75
C LEU A 100 -2.92 -7.96 -5.50
N ASN A 101 -4.09 -8.23 -4.92
CA ASN A 101 -5.38 -7.83 -5.46
C ASN A 101 -5.51 -6.31 -5.59
N LEU A 102 -4.96 -5.53 -4.66
CA LEU A 102 -5.00 -4.07 -4.79
C LEU A 102 -4.00 -3.56 -5.83
N SER A 103 -2.80 -4.14 -5.86
CA SER A 103 -1.66 -3.56 -6.58
C SER A 103 -1.73 -3.71 -8.11
N VAL A 104 -2.42 -4.72 -8.64
CA VAL A 104 -2.54 -4.91 -10.10
C VAL A 104 -3.31 -3.78 -10.79
N ALA A 105 -4.06 -2.98 -10.04
CA ALA A 105 -4.82 -1.85 -10.54
C ALA A 105 -4.02 -0.52 -10.54
N PHE A 106 -2.85 -0.44 -9.91
CA PHE A 106 -2.05 0.80 -9.85
C PHE A 106 -1.78 1.43 -11.22
N PRO A 107 -1.35 0.68 -12.25
CA PRO A 107 -1.13 1.28 -13.56
C PRO A 107 -2.43 1.82 -14.14
N VAL A 108 -3.56 1.13 -13.96
CA VAL A 108 -4.85 1.57 -14.51
C VAL A 108 -5.25 2.91 -13.93
N TYR A 109 -5.15 3.08 -12.60
CA TYR A 109 -5.46 4.35 -11.95
C TYR A 109 -4.48 5.46 -12.35
N ALA A 110 -3.19 5.14 -12.48
CA ALA A 110 -2.20 6.11 -12.93
C ALA A 110 -2.49 6.62 -14.36
N PHE A 111 -2.87 5.71 -15.27
CA PHE A 111 -3.15 6.05 -16.66
C PHE A 111 -4.57 6.60 -16.90
N ASP A 112 -5.49 6.50 -15.95
CA ASP A 112 -6.85 7.06 -16.07
C ASP A 112 -6.84 8.58 -16.29
N SER A 113 -5.82 9.26 -15.72
CA SER A 113 -5.61 10.71 -15.88
C SER A 113 -4.71 11.09 -17.07
N ILE A 114 -4.19 10.11 -17.83
CA ILE A 114 -3.22 10.32 -18.90
C ILE A 114 -3.89 10.18 -20.26
N SER A 115 -3.74 11.20 -21.11
CA SER A 115 -4.12 11.07 -22.52
C SER A 115 -3.19 10.10 -23.23
N THR A 116 -3.68 8.89 -23.53
CA THR A 116 -2.88 7.86 -24.22
C THR A 116 -2.32 8.36 -25.56
N GLY A 117 -3.08 9.17 -26.31
CA GLY A 117 -2.60 9.72 -27.58
C GLY A 117 -1.40 10.66 -27.41
N ILE A 118 -1.43 11.54 -26.39
CA ILE A 118 -0.29 12.42 -26.06
C ILE A 118 0.88 11.58 -25.56
N TYR A 119 0.61 10.64 -24.64
CA TYR A 119 1.62 9.77 -24.06
C TYR A 119 2.39 9.00 -25.15
N VAL A 120 1.68 8.37 -26.08
CA VAL A 120 2.29 7.67 -27.23
C VAL A 120 3.03 8.66 -28.13
N ALA A 121 2.41 9.77 -28.53
CA ALA A 121 3.06 10.73 -29.43
C ALA A 121 4.40 11.27 -28.89
N VAL A 122 4.45 11.61 -27.60
CA VAL A 122 5.66 12.10 -26.93
C VAL A 122 6.70 10.99 -26.79
N ASN A 123 6.32 9.81 -26.28
CA ASN A 123 7.28 8.71 -26.10
C ASN A 123 7.85 8.21 -27.43
N CYS A 124 7.05 8.13 -28.48
CA CYS A 124 7.52 7.70 -29.79
C CYS A 124 8.51 8.69 -30.40
N ARG A 125 8.34 9.99 -30.17
CA ARG A 125 9.27 11.01 -30.63
C ARG A 125 10.52 11.06 -29.77
N ASP A 126 10.40 10.98 -28.45
CA ASP A 126 11.51 11.32 -27.55
C ASP A 126 12.30 10.10 -27.07
N GLN A 127 11.65 8.96 -26.80
CA GLN A 127 12.32 7.80 -26.17
C GLN A 127 12.94 6.83 -27.19
N ILE A 128 12.23 6.53 -28.28
CA ILE A 128 12.67 5.55 -29.28
C ILE A 128 13.95 5.95 -30.02
N PHE A 129 14.18 7.25 -30.15
CA PHE A 129 15.35 7.77 -30.83
C PHE A 129 16.53 8.02 -29.89
N VAL A 130 16.31 7.88 -28.57
CA VAL A 130 17.34 8.03 -27.51
C VAL A 130 17.84 6.67 -27.01
N MET A 131 16.96 5.66 -26.94
CA MET A 131 17.26 4.32 -26.45
C MET A 131 17.23 3.29 -27.58
N SER A 132 17.93 2.16 -27.43
CA SER A 132 17.83 1.09 -28.42
C SER A 132 16.43 0.46 -28.42
N MET A 133 15.95 0.02 -29.59
CA MET A 133 14.61 -0.58 -29.74
C MET A 133 14.42 -1.86 -28.91
N ASP A 134 15.52 -2.51 -28.51
CA ASP A 134 15.52 -3.71 -27.67
C ASP A 134 15.38 -3.38 -26.18
N GLU A 135 15.58 -2.11 -25.79
CA GLU A 135 15.48 -1.63 -24.40
C GLU A 135 14.11 -1.01 -24.07
N LEU A 136 13.25 -0.84 -25.07
CA LEU A 136 11.91 -0.27 -24.90
C LEU A 136 10.90 -1.35 -24.48
N ASP A 137 9.91 -0.97 -23.67
CA ASP A 137 8.76 -1.84 -23.41
C ASP A 137 8.11 -2.26 -24.75
N ASN A 138 7.81 -3.57 -24.87
CA ASN A 138 7.29 -4.16 -26.10
C ASN A 138 6.01 -3.45 -26.57
N THR A 139 5.16 -2.99 -25.64
CA THR A 139 3.90 -2.33 -25.97
C THR A 139 4.15 -0.96 -26.58
N ILE A 140 5.01 -0.15 -25.97
CA ILE A 140 5.40 1.15 -26.54
C ILE A 140 6.07 0.97 -27.90
N ARG A 141 6.93 -0.04 -28.05
CA ARG A 141 7.60 -0.32 -29.31
C ARG A 141 6.60 -0.59 -30.43
N GLU A 142 5.63 -1.49 -30.21
CA GLU A 142 4.62 -1.79 -31.24
C GLU A 142 3.71 -0.59 -31.52
N LEU A 143 3.32 0.18 -30.51
CA LEU A 143 2.53 1.39 -30.70
C LEU A 143 3.28 2.40 -31.58
N CYS A 144 4.55 2.63 -31.32
CA CYS A 144 5.34 3.61 -32.05
C CYS A 144 5.74 3.18 -33.46
N ARG A 145 5.78 1.87 -33.76
CA ARG A 145 5.95 1.42 -35.15
C ARG A 145 4.80 1.85 -36.06
N VAL A 146 3.61 2.02 -35.49
CA VAL A 146 2.42 2.45 -36.22
C VAL A 146 2.22 3.97 -36.09
N TRP A 147 2.73 4.56 -35.01
CA TRP A 147 2.65 6.00 -34.75
C TRP A 147 3.70 6.77 -35.55
N ASP A 148 3.32 7.29 -36.71
CA ASP A 148 4.18 8.05 -37.63
C ASP A 148 4.57 9.42 -37.07
N VAL A 149 5.58 9.46 -36.20
CA VAL A 149 6.15 10.68 -35.64
C VAL A 149 7.56 10.92 -36.16
N LYS A 150 7.86 12.20 -36.42
CA LYS A 150 9.20 12.61 -36.81
C LYS A 150 10.17 12.43 -35.63
N PRO A 151 11.42 12.03 -35.88
CA PRO A 151 12.45 11.98 -34.85
C PRO A 151 12.74 13.36 -34.24
N PRO A 152 13.43 13.41 -33.09
CA PRO A 152 13.97 14.64 -32.54
C PRO A 152 14.90 15.33 -33.54
N LEU A 153 14.93 16.65 -33.51
CA LEU A 153 15.89 17.44 -34.29
C LEU A 153 17.31 17.22 -33.74
N PRO A 154 18.36 17.35 -34.59
CA PRO A 154 19.74 17.30 -34.11
C PRO A 154 19.97 18.28 -32.96
N GLY A 155 20.54 17.81 -31.86
CA GLY A 155 20.78 18.61 -30.66
C GLY A 155 19.69 18.56 -29.58
N GLU A 156 18.48 18.06 -29.87
CA GLU A 156 17.40 18.01 -28.86
C GLU A 156 17.70 17.06 -27.68
N ASN A 157 18.59 16.09 -27.88
CA ASN A 157 19.01 15.12 -26.85
C ASN A 157 20.39 15.41 -26.26
N GLU A 158 21.05 16.50 -26.68
CA GLU A 158 22.34 16.88 -26.11
C GLU A 158 22.16 17.47 -24.71
N PRO A 159 23.11 17.26 -23.79
CA PRO A 159 23.01 17.84 -22.46
C PRO A 159 22.90 19.36 -22.50
N VAL A 160 21.97 19.91 -21.71
CA VAL A 160 21.77 21.36 -21.60
C VAL A 160 22.92 21.95 -20.78
N LEU A 161 23.74 22.80 -21.41
CA LEU A 161 24.74 23.61 -20.74
C LEU A 161 24.12 24.95 -20.32
N SER A 162 24.11 25.25 -19.02
CA SER A 162 23.52 26.48 -18.50
C SER A 162 24.21 26.99 -17.24
N ASP A 163 24.21 28.30 -17.08
CA ASP A 163 24.58 29.02 -15.86
C ASP A 163 23.35 29.56 -15.10
N ILE A 164 22.13 29.36 -15.63
CA ILE A 164 20.91 29.72 -14.92
C ILE A 164 20.80 28.85 -13.65
N PRO A 165 20.62 29.46 -12.46
CA PRO A 165 20.38 28.71 -11.24
C PRO A 165 19.26 27.70 -11.45
N THR A 166 19.51 26.45 -11.07
CA THR A 166 18.55 25.35 -11.29
C THR A 166 18.46 24.49 -10.05
N LEU A 167 17.25 24.25 -9.57
CA LEU A 167 16.98 23.35 -8.45
C LEU A 167 16.38 22.04 -8.98
N ILE A 168 17.00 20.92 -8.64
CA ILE A 168 16.61 19.57 -9.05
C ILE A 168 16.25 18.79 -7.79
N PHE A 169 15.12 18.09 -7.82
CA PHE A 169 14.73 17.16 -6.77
C PHE A 169 14.79 15.73 -7.27
N ALA A 170 15.24 14.81 -6.41
CA ALA A 170 15.19 13.38 -6.65
C ALA A 170 14.70 12.66 -5.38
N GLY A 171 13.88 11.62 -5.54
CA GLY A 171 13.53 10.75 -4.44
C GLY A 171 14.62 9.71 -4.23
N ARG A 172 14.92 9.36 -2.97
CA ARG A 172 15.83 8.26 -2.64
C ARG A 172 15.36 6.94 -3.25
N TYR A 173 14.03 6.75 -3.28
CA TYR A 173 13.40 5.52 -3.73
C TYR A 173 12.81 5.62 -5.15
N ASP A 174 13.28 6.53 -6.01
CA ASP A 174 12.72 6.69 -7.37
C ASP A 174 13.30 5.65 -8.36
N PRO A 175 12.54 4.63 -8.80
CA PRO A 175 13.03 3.62 -9.74
C PRO A 175 12.91 4.06 -11.21
N VAL A 176 12.34 5.24 -11.48
CA VAL A 176 11.99 5.73 -12.83
C VAL A 176 12.97 6.81 -13.27
N THR A 177 13.22 7.79 -12.41
CA THR A 177 14.17 8.89 -12.60
C THR A 177 15.15 8.91 -11.42
N PRO A 178 16.05 7.91 -11.36
CA PRO A 178 16.92 7.71 -10.19
C PRO A 178 17.86 8.89 -9.95
N ILE A 179 18.45 8.94 -8.76
CA ILE A 179 19.44 9.98 -8.37
C ILE A 179 20.58 10.11 -9.39
N SER A 180 20.97 9.02 -10.03
CA SER A 180 22.01 9.04 -11.09
C SER A 180 21.63 9.95 -12.26
N PHE A 181 20.35 10.12 -12.59
CA PHE A 181 19.90 11.03 -13.64
C PHE A 181 20.04 12.49 -13.19
N ALA A 182 19.67 12.80 -11.94
CA ALA A 182 19.87 14.12 -11.37
C ALA A 182 21.37 14.51 -11.31
N ASN A 183 22.24 13.56 -10.97
CA ASN A 183 23.69 13.75 -10.95
C ASN A 183 24.28 13.94 -12.35
N GLN A 184 23.76 13.24 -13.36
CA GLN A 184 24.15 13.47 -14.76
C GLN A 184 23.73 14.86 -15.22
N LEU A 185 22.49 15.27 -14.94
CA LEU A 185 21.96 16.57 -15.33
C LEU A 185 22.75 17.71 -14.67
N VAL A 186 22.99 17.66 -13.36
CA VAL A 186 23.66 18.74 -12.62
C VAL A 186 25.10 18.94 -13.08
N GLY A 187 25.77 17.91 -13.61
CA GLY A 187 27.13 18.02 -14.16
C GLY A 187 27.25 19.01 -15.33
N HIS A 188 26.13 19.40 -15.94
CA HIS A 188 26.06 20.35 -17.05
C HIS A 188 25.50 21.73 -16.64
N LEU A 189 25.18 21.92 -15.37
CA LEU A 189 24.54 23.12 -14.83
C LEU A 189 25.45 23.80 -13.81
N THR A 190 26.08 24.91 -14.20
CA THR A 190 27.13 25.59 -13.39
C THR A 190 26.62 26.02 -12.01
N ASN A 191 25.33 26.39 -11.93
CA ASN A 191 24.64 26.81 -10.70
C ASN A 191 23.52 25.83 -10.32
N GLY A 192 23.67 24.55 -10.69
CA GLY A 192 22.73 23.49 -10.37
C GLY A 192 22.83 23.01 -8.93
N LYS A 193 21.69 22.76 -8.29
CA LYS A 193 21.58 22.21 -6.93
C LYS A 193 20.68 20.98 -6.97
N VAL A 194 21.15 19.85 -6.45
CA VAL A 194 20.36 18.61 -6.33
C VAL A 194 19.96 18.42 -4.86
N ILE A 195 18.67 18.21 -4.62
CA ILE A 195 18.12 17.86 -3.32
C ILE A 195 17.54 16.46 -3.40
N ILE A 196 18.08 15.55 -2.58
CA ILE A 196 17.58 14.18 -2.45
C ILE A 196 16.60 14.17 -1.27
N ILE A 197 15.37 13.73 -1.51
CA ILE A 197 14.36 13.60 -0.46
C ILE A 197 14.38 12.14 0.07
N PRO A 198 14.72 11.92 1.36
CA PRO A 198 15.03 10.57 1.88
C PRO A 198 13.89 9.56 1.84
N ASP A 199 12.65 10.00 2.04
CA ASP A 199 11.46 9.14 2.20
C ASP A 199 10.57 9.08 0.93
N GLN A 200 11.01 9.70 -0.17
CA GLN A 200 10.19 9.83 -1.37
C GLN A 200 10.64 8.93 -2.51
N GLY A 201 9.64 8.53 -3.30
CA GLY A 201 9.80 7.87 -4.59
C GLY A 201 9.79 8.88 -5.75
N HIS A 202 8.88 8.67 -6.70
CA HIS A 202 8.85 9.44 -7.94
C HIS A 202 8.20 10.81 -7.76
N ALA A 203 8.81 11.84 -8.38
CA ALA A 203 8.33 13.23 -8.34
C ALA A 203 8.12 13.79 -6.90
N PRO A 204 9.20 13.93 -6.10
CA PRO A 204 9.13 14.17 -4.65
C PRO A 204 8.74 15.60 -4.23
N THR A 205 8.22 16.42 -5.15
CA THR A 205 8.00 17.86 -4.93
C THR A 205 6.65 18.21 -4.30
N VAL A 206 5.65 17.33 -4.41
CA VAL A 206 4.28 17.58 -3.89
C VAL A 206 3.65 16.27 -3.43
N THR A 207 3.97 15.82 -2.21
CA THR A 207 3.53 14.51 -1.70
C THR A 207 2.64 14.59 -0.46
N GLY A 208 2.46 15.79 0.12
CA GLY A 208 1.58 16.01 1.28
C GLY A 208 2.16 15.55 2.62
N ILE A 209 3.25 14.76 2.61
CA ILE A 209 3.94 14.27 3.82
C ILE A 209 4.80 15.35 4.46
N SER A 210 5.50 16.13 3.63
CA SER A 210 6.38 17.21 4.08
C SER A 210 6.16 18.46 3.25
N ASP A 211 6.18 19.61 3.91
CA ASP A 211 6.18 20.92 3.24
C ASP A 211 7.59 21.38 2.84
N CYS A 212 8.62 20.60 3.16
CA CYS A 212 10.02 20.94 2.89
C CYS A 212 10.30 21.17 1.40
N PRO A 213 9.94 20.27 0.45
CA PRO A 213 10.17 20.53 -0.98
C PRO A 213 9.51 21.83 -1.44
N VAL A 214 8.30 22.12 -0.97
CA VAL A 214 7.56 23.34 -1.32
C VAL A 214 8.24 24.58 -0.75
N LYS A 215 8.71 24.54 0.50
CA LYS A 215 9.49 25.63 1.13
C LYS A 215 10.80 25.89 0.39
N LEU A 216 11.50 24.83 -0.02
CA LEU A 216 12.74 24.93 -0.79
C LEU A 216 12.50 25.54 -2.17
N ILE A 217 11.45 25.11 -2.88
CA ILE A 217 11.03 25.70 -4.16
C ILE A 217 10.74 27.19 -3.97
N SER A 218 9.94 27.56 -2.97
CA SER A 218 9.61 28.97 -2.70
C SER A 218 10.85 29.81 -2.41
N SER A 219 11.75 29.32 -1.56
CA SER A 219 12.97 30.03 -1.18
C SER A 219 13.90 30.21 -2.39
N PHE A 220 14.04 29.17 -3.20
CA PHE A 220 14.83 29.21 -4.43
C PHE A 220 14.26 30.17 -5.48
N LEU A 221 12.93 30.22 -5.65
CA LEU A 221 12.30 31.15 -6.59
C LEU A 221 12.45 32.62 -6.18
N LEU A 222 12.48 32.90 -4.88
CA LEU A 222 12.69 34.26 -4.35
C LEU A 222 14.16 34.70 -4.46
N GLU A 223 15.09 33.82 -4.09
CA GLU A 223 16.52 34.12 -4.05
C GLU A 223 17.36 32.99 -4.70
N PRO A 224 17.32 32.82 -6.03
CA PRO A 224 17.90 31.65 -6.71
C PRO A 224 19.43 31.52 -6.57
N ASN A 225 20.11 32.65 -6.39
CA ASN A 225 21.56 32.71 -6.20
C ASN A 225 22.00 32.60 -4.73
N ALA A 226 21.08 32.68 -3.77
CA ALA A 226 21.42 32.58 -2.35
C ALA A 226 21.74 31.12 -1.96
N SER A 227 22.38 30.94 -0.81
CA SER A 227 22.47 29.61 -0.20
C SER A 227 21.08 29.15 0.18
N LEU A 228 20.75 27.89 -0.15
CA LEU A 228 19.46 27.31 0.21
C LEU A 228 19.60 26.62 1.57
N ASP A 229 18.75 26.97 2.53
CA ASP A 229 18.67 26.27 3.81
C ASP A 229 17.90 24.96 3.62
N ILE A 230 18.64 23.84 3.70
CA ILE A 230 18.12 22.48 3.50
C ILE A 230 17.89 21.73 4.82
N SER A 231 17.95 22.43 5.97
CA SER A 231 17.76 21.81 7.28
C SER A 231 16.46 21.00 7.38
N CYS A 232 15.38 21.45 6.76
CA CYS A 232 14.10 20.72 6.75
C CYS A 232 14.19 19.33 6.10
N VAL A 233 15.16 19.08 5.23
CA VAL A 233 15.38 17.75 4.63
C VAL A 233 15.90 16.77 5.68
N ASN A 234 16.69 17.24 6.65
CA ASN A 234 17.18 16.42 7.75
C ASN A 234 16.09 16.15 8.81
N GLU A 235 15.03 16.96 8.82
CA GLU A 235 13.84 16.72 9.66
C GLU A 235 12.92 15.67 9.04
N THR A 236 13.00 15.48 7.72
CA THR A 236 12.35 14.35 7.03
C THR A 236 12.88 13.05 7.60
N GLN A 237 12.00 12.31 8.27
CA GLN A 237 12.36 11.04 8.88
C GLN A 237 12.71 10.01 7.79
N PRO A 238 13.61 9.05 8.08
CA PRO A 238 13.68 7.82 7.30
C PRO A 238 12.29 7.19 7.18
N ILE A 239 12.09 6.42 6.13
CA ILE A 239 10.79 5.78 5.94
C ILE A 239 10.45 4.88 7.13
N GLY A 240 9.29 5.11 7.73
CA GLY A 240 8.77 4.27 8.79
C GLY A 240 8.17 2.99 8.21
N PHE A 241 8.98 1.93 8.10
CA PHE A 241 8.49 0.66 7.58
C PHE A 241 7.34 0.10 8.42
N VAL A 242 6.31 -0.40 7.74
CA VAL A 242 5.16 -1.00 8.39
C VAL A 242 5.56 -2.38 8.90
N THR A 243 5.42 -2.61 10.20
CA THR A 243 5.66 -3.91 10.85
C THR A 243 4.36 -4.52 11.38
N PRO A 244 4.28 -5.84 11.57
CA PRO A 244 3.09 -6.49 12.13
C PRO A 244 2.78 -5.99 13.55
N PHE A 245 1.53 -6.14 13.97
CA PHE A 245 1.07 -5.78 15.30
C PHE A 245 1.71 -6.66 16.37
N GLU A 246 2.43 -6.05 17.30
CA GLU A 246 3.17 -6.76 18.34
C GLU A 246 2.26 -7.18 19.52
N PRO A 247 2.38 -8.41 20.07
CA PRO A 247 1.55 -8.90 21.18
C PRO A 247 1.61 -8.10 22.48
N ASN A 248 2.63 -7.26 22.67
CA ASN A 248 2.81 -6.45 23.89
C ASN A 248 2.44 -4.98 23.67
N THR A 249 1.75 -4.65 22.57
CA THR A 249 1.32 -3.28 22.28
C THR A 249 0.22 -2.86 23.25
N SER A 250 0.39 -1.71 23.91
CA SER A 250 -0.67 -1.12 24.73
C SER A 250 -1.73 -0.48 23.83
N ILE A 251 -2.98 -0.93 23.92
CA ILE A 251 -4.11 -0.37 23.19
C ILE A 251 -4.96 0.48 24.12
N SER A 252 -5.19 1.74 23.71
CA SER A 252 -6.20 2.60 24.34
C SER A 252 -7.51 2.48 23.57
N PHE A 253 -8.63 2.54 24.28
CA PHE A 253 -9.95 2.41 23.71
C PHE A 253 -10.75 3.71 23.91
N GLU A 254 -11.63 4.00 22.96
CA GLU A 254 -12.61 5.07 23.05
C GLU A 254 -14.04 4.52 23.03
N SER A 255 -14.93 5.13 23.78
CA SER A 255 -16.33 4.71 23.83
C SER A 255 -17.06 5.13 22.57
N VAL A 256 -17.83 4.21 22.00
CA VAL A 256 -18.63 4.45 20.80
C VAL A 256 -20.07 4.02 20.98
N VAL A 257 -20.98 4.77 20.35
CA VAL A 257 -22.40 4.45 20.25
C VAL A 257 -22.74 4.26 18.78
N VAL A 258 -23.01 3.02 18.39
CA VAL A 258 -23.40 2.67 17.02
C VAL A 258 -24.92 2.85 16.92
N ASN A 259 -25.35 4.10 16.71
CA ASN A 259 -26.77 4.49 16.75
C ASN A 259 -27.66 3.64 15.83
N GLN A 260 -27.17 3.29 14.63
CA GLN A 260 -27.89 2.44 13.67
C GLN A 260 -28.32 1.09 14.29
N TYR A 261 -27.51 0.54 15.20
CA TYR A 261 -27.74 -0.77 15.81
C TYR A 261 -28.09 -0.68 17.30
N ARG A 262 -28.16 0.51 17.90
CA ARG A 262 -28.42 0.68 19.34
C ARG A 262 -27.47 -0.19 20.20
N VAL A 263 -26.17 -0.05 19.90
CA VAL A 263 -25.08 -0.72 20.62
C VAL A 263 -24.14 0.32 21.18
N THR A 264 -23.71 0.12 22.42
CA THR A 264 -22.58 0.83 23.03
C THR A 264 -21.43 -0.15 23.18
N SER A 265 -20.22 0.28 22.86
CA SER A 265 -19.00 -0.51 23.02
C SER A 265 -17.79 0.41 23.15
N GLN A 266 -16.61 -0.17 23.06
CA GLN A 266 -15.38 0.57 22.85
C GLN A 266 -14.61 0.02 21.66
N ILE A 267 -13.91 0.90 20.95
CA ILE A 267 -13.03 0.56 19.82
C ILE A 267 -11.64 1.14 20.06
N PRO A 268 -10.58 0.57 19.47
CA PRO A 268 -9.24 1.11 19.63
C PRO A 268 -9.16 2.56 19.14
N LEU A 269 -8.53 3.41 19.95
CA LEU A 269 -8.38 4.83 19.66
C LEU A 269 -7.70 5.04 18.30
N GLY A 270 -8.31 5.89 17.47
CA GLY A 270 -7.77 6.26 16.16
C GLY A 270 -8.22 5.37 15.01
N TRP A 271 -9.08 4.37 15.26
CA TRP A 271 -9.71 3.61 14.19
C TRP A 271 -10.87 4.40 13.57
N THR A 272 -10.94 4.43 12.25
CA THR A 272 -11.91 5.24 11.51
C THR A 272 -13.24 4.52 11.40
N ALA A 273 -14.35 5.21 11.70
CA ALA A 273 -15.68 4.66 11.45
C ALA A 273 -15.93 4.43 9.94
N ALA A 274 -16.41 3.23 9.61
CA ALA A 274 -16.83 2.81 8.29
C ALA A 274 -18.35 2.54 8.27
N GLU A 275 -18.87 2.05 7.14
CA GLU A 275 -20.29 1.74 7.02
C GLU A 275 -20.70 0.54 7.88
N PHE A 276 -22.00 0.44 8.18
CA PHE A 276 -22.60 -0.70 8.88
C PHE A 276 -21.93 -1.03 10.23
N GLY A 277 -21.50 -0.02 10.98
CA GLY A 277 -20.94 -0.21 12.33
C GLY A 277 -19.56 -0.86 12.35
N PHE A 278 -18.85 -0.86 11.22
CA PHE A 278 -17.44 -1.24 11.14
C PHE A 278 -16.53 -0.05 11.47
N TYR A 279 -15.35 -0.39 11.95
CA TYR A 279 -14.24 0.52 12.20
C TYR A 279 -12.98 -0.08 11.59
N ASN A 280 -12.27 0.72 10.79
CA ASN A 280 -11.05 0.31 10.11
C ASN A 280 -9.82 0.82 10.88
N ARG A 281 -8.76 0.02 10.91
CA ARG A 281 -7.50 0.43 11.52
C ARG A 281 -6.78 1.52 10.72
N ASP A 282 -6.90 1.50 9.39
CA ASP A 282 -6.31 2.46 8.44
C ASP A 282 -4.84 2.82 8.72
N ARG A 283 -4.04 1.87 9.22
CA ARG A 283 -2.65 2.14 9.64
C ARG A 283 -1.72 2.38 8.45
N SER A 284 -1.99 1.72 7.33
CA SER A 284 -1.13 1.76 6.15
C SER A 284 -1.94 1.48 4.89
N PHE A 285 -1.36 1.80 3.74
CA PHE A 285 -1.98 1.48 2.46
C PHE A 285 -2.33 -0.02 2.37
N GLY A 286 -3.61 -0.29 2.07
CA GLY A 286 -4.12 -1.64 1.86
C GLY A 286 -4.37 -2.47 3.13
N ASP A 287 -4.30 -1.87 4.32
CA ASP A 287 -4.66 -2.51 5.59
C ASP A 287 -6.12 -2.98 5.60
N ILE A 288 -6.34 -4.29 5.70
CA ILE A 288 -7.68 -4.90 5.72
C ILE A 288 -8.28 -5.00 7.13
N THR A 289 -7.51 -4.63 8.15
CA THR A 289 -7.89 -4.87 9.54
C THR A 289 -9.08 -4.02 9.94
N GLN A 290 -10.16 -4.67 10.35
CA GLN A 290 -11.41 -4.00 10.71
C GLN A 290 -12.14 -4.77 11.81
N ILE A 291 -12.96 -4.05 12.58
CA ILE A 291 -13.86 -4.61 13.58
C ILE A 291 -15.25 -4.02 13.44
N GLY A 292 -16.26 -4.89 13.42
CA GLY A 292 -17.66 -4.53 13.26
C GLY A 292 -18.46 -4.90 14.50
N ILE A 293 -19.37 -4.00 14.90
CA ILE A 293 -20.26 -4.22 16.04
C ILE A 293 -21.69 -3.91 15.59
N GLN A 294 -22.54 -4.93 15.64
CA GLN A 294 -23.90 -4.85 15.12
C GLN A 294 -24.91 -5.53 16.05
N ARG A 295 -26.18 -5.24 15.82
CA ARG A 295 -27.32 -5.84 16.52
C ARG A 295 -28.47 -6.03 15.57
N ALA A 296 -29.12 -7.19 15.61
CA ALA A 296 -30.29 -7.46 14.78
C ALA A 296 -31.21 -8.51 15.41
N ALA A 297 -32.50 -8.47 15.07
CA ALA A 297 -33.50 -9.48 15.43
C ALA A 297 -33.38 -10.74 14.55
N VAL A 298 -32.20 -11.37 14.55
CA VAL A 298 -31.85 -12.54 13.73
C VAL A 298 -31.20 -13.59 14.62
N SER A 299 -31.43 -14.88 14.36
CA SER A 299 -30.77 -15.95 15.12
C SER A 299 -29.27 -16.01 14.82
N GLU A 300 -28.45 -16.54 15.74
CA GLU A 300 -27.01 -16.72 15.52
C GLU A 300 -26.75 -17.55 14.25
N ALA A 301 -27.54 -18.61 14.04
CA ALA A 301 -27.41 -19.50 12.89
C ALA A 301 -27.77 -18.80 11.56
N ASP A 302 -28.85 -18.03 11.53
CA ASP A 302 -29.25 -17.30 10.31
C ASP A 302 -28.24 -16.21 9.96
N TRP A 303 -27.68 -15.53 10.97
CA TRP A 303 -26.67 -14.51 10.76
C TRP A 303 -25.36 -15.10 10.26
N ALA A 304 -24.89 -16.19 10.87
CA ALA A 304 -23.73 -16.94 10.41
C ALA A 304 -23.87 -17.40 8.95
N ASN A 305 -25.04 -17.94 8.59
CA ASN A 305 -25.35 -18.35 7.22
C ASN A 305 -25.38 -17.17 6.25
N TRP A 306 -25.93 -16.03 6.66
CA TRP A 306 -25.94 -14.83 5.84
C TRP A 306 -24.52 -14.31 5.58
N LEU A 307 -23.68 -14.21 6.62
CA LEU A 307 -22.29 -13.77 6.49
C LEU A 307 -21.46 -14.69 5.60
N PHE A 308 -21.67 -16.00 5.70
CA PHE A 308 -21.00 -16.98 4.85
C PHE A 308 -21.12 -16.68 3.35
N THR A 309 -22.23 -16.09 2.91
CA THR A 309 -22.44 -15.71 1.50
C THR A 309 -22.22 -14.22 1.23
N ASN A 310 -22.51 -13.34 2.18
CA ASN A 310 -22.67 -11.90 1.92
C ASN A 310 -21.54 -11.02 2.47
N PHE A 311 -20.57 -11.58 3.21
CA PHE A 311 -19.46 -10.81 3.75
C PHE A 311 -18.68 -10.08 2.64
N GLN A 312 -18.30 -8.82 2.92
CA GLN A 312 -17.57 -7.93 1.99
C GLN A 312 -18.15 -7.84 0.56
N GLY A 313 -19.43 -7.52 0.45
CA GLY A 313 -20.06 -7.27 -0.85
C GLY A 313 -20.27 -8.56 -1.67
N ASN A 314 -20.80 -9.59 -1.02
CA ASN A 314 -21.11 -10.90 -1.61
C ASN A 314 -19.90 -11.77 -1.97
N LYS A 315 -18.74 -11.53 -1.34
CA LYS A 315 -17.59 -12.44 -1.42
C LYS A 315 -17.74 -13.62 -0.47
N GLY A 316 -18.35 -13.41 0.69
CA GLY A 316 -18.57 -14.44 1.69
C GLY A 316 -17.29 -14.86 2.42
N PHE A 317 -17.40 -15.95 3.17
CA PHE A 317 -16.27 -16.61 3.82
C PHE A 317 -15.79 -17.79 2.98
N ASP A 318 -14.54 -18.20 3.16
CA ASP A 318 -13.96 -19.35 2.46
C ASP A 318 -14.60 -20.68 2.92
N GLN A 319 -15.15 -20.69 4.14
CA GLN A 319 -15.80 -21.84 4.76
C GLN A 319 -16.87 -21.41 5.79
N PRO A 320 -17.83 -22.30 6.13
CA PRO A 320 -18.77 -22.04 7.20
C PRO A 320 -18.07 -21.75 8.53
N VAL A 321 -18.70 -20.93 9.37
CA VAL A 321 -18.14 -20.55 10.67
C VAL A 321 -18.06 -21.76 11.61
N ILE A 322 -16.99 -21.84 12.38
CA ILE A 322 -16.73 -22.94 13.32
C ILE A 322 -16.77 -22.37 14.74
N LYS A 323 -17.73 -22.83 15.55
CA LYS A 323 -17.77 -22.50 16.99
C LYS A 323 -16.62 -23.19 17.70
N TYR A 324 -15.82 -22.44 18.46
CA TYR A 324 -14.70 -23.00 19.23
C TYR A 324 -14.79 -22.74 20.74
N GLY A 325 -15.69 -21.87 21.18
CA GLY A 325 -15.79 -21.55 22.60
C GLY A 325 -16.97 -20.68 22.98
N GLU A 326 -17.03 -20.38 24.27
CA GLU A 326 -17.95 -19.43 24.86
C GLU A 326 -17.21 -18.50 25.82
N ARG A 327 -17.70 -17.28 25.95
CA ARG A 327 -17.10 -16.24 26.81
C ARG A 327 -18.19 -15.48 27.57
N PRO A 328 -18.29 -15.66 28.90
CA PRO A 328 -19.17 -14.83 29.72
C PRO A 328 -18.59 -13.43 29.89
N ALA A 329 -19.31 -12.39 29.47
CA ALA A 329 -18.90 -11.00 29.66
C ALA A 329 -20.09 -10.05 29.65
N ASN A 330 -20.04 -9.01 30.48
CA ASN A 330 -21.06 -7.95 30.57
C ASN A 330 -22.52 -8.43 30.73
N GLY A 331 -22.71 -9.53 31.47
CA GLY A 331 -24.03 -10.13 31.68
C GLY A 331 -24.55 -10.96 30.50
N LEU A 332 -23.74 -11.17 29.46
CA LEU A 332 -24.03 -11.98 28.28
C LEU A 332 -23.14 -13.23 28.24
N ILE A 333 -23.60 -14.25 27.51
CA ILE A 333 -22.77 -15.41 27.13
C ILE A 333 -22.53 -15.31 25.63
N TRP A 334 -21.27 -15.06 25.26
CA TRP A 334 -20.86 -14.95 23.88
C TRP A 334 -20.46 -16.31 23.32
N SER A 335 -21.09 -16.76 22.25
CA SER A 335 -20.62 -17.87 21.42
C SER A 335 -19.51 -17.36 20.49
N LEU A 336 -18.32 -17.97 20.56
CA LEU A 336 -17.16 -17.58 19.76
C LEU A 336 -16.96 -18.50 18.55
N TYR A 337 -16.77 -17.89 17.38
CA TYR A 337 -16.61 -18.54 16.09
C TYR A 337 -15.40 -18.02 15.34
N THR A 338 -14.85 -18.87 14.49
CA THR A 338 -13.76 -18.52 13.56
C THR A 338 -14.06 -19.01 12.16
N THR A 339 -13.52 -18.31 11.16
CA THR A 339 -13.49 -18.71 9.75
C THR A 339 -12.37 -17.93 9.04
N THR A 340 -12.33 -17.98 7.71
CA THR A 340 -11.44 -17.14 6.91
C THR A 340 -12.21 -16.45 5.78
N ALA A 341 -11.73 -15.29 5.35
CA ALA A 341 -12.18 -14.58 4.16
C ALA A 341 -10.98 -14.21 3.30
N LEU A 342 -10.94 -14.68 2.05
CA LEU A 342 -9.79 -14.49 1.15
C LEU A 342 -8.48 -15.00 1.78
N GLY A 343 -8.58 -16.08 2.55
CA GLY A 343 -7.48 -16.69 3.29
C GLY A 343 -7.13 -15.99 4.61
N ASN A 344 -7.73 -14.85 4.95
CA ASN A 344 -7.41 -14.10 6.17
C ASN A 344 -8.36 -14.43 7.33
N PRO A 345 -7.88 -14.51 8.59
CA PRO A 345 -8.70 -14.86 9.73
C PRO A 345 -9.88 -13.91 9.97
N VAL A 346 -11.04 -14.50 10.26
CA VAL A 346 -12.23 -13.78 10.70
C VAL A 346 -12.71 -14.38 12.02
N ASP A 347 -12.79 -13.54 13.04
CA ASP A 347 -13.33 -13.88 14.35
C ASP A 347 -14.71 -13.30 14.53
N ILE A 348 -15.63 -14.07 15.10
CA ILE A 348 -17.02 -13.65 15.28
C ILE A 348 -17.49 -14.06 16.66
N ALA A 349 -18.12 -13.14 17.38
CA ALA A 349 -18.78 -13.40 18.65
C ALA A 349 -20.25 -13.03 18.53
N PHE A 350 -21.13 -13.96 18.90
CA PHE A 350 -22.57 -13.72 19.00
C PHE A 350 -23.04 -13.81 20.44
N ALA A 351 -23.94 -12.94 20.86
CA ALA A 351 -24.61 -13.04 22.15
C ALA A 351 -26.07 -12.63 22.06
N ARG A 352 -26.95 -13.37 22.74
CA ARG A 352 -28.38 -13.04 22.80
C ARG A 352 -28.63 -11.92 23.80
N SER A 353 -29.30 -10.86 23.36
CA SER A 353 -29.71 -9.71 24.17
C SER A 353 -31.21 -9.45 23.98
N GLY A 354 -32.02 -10.00 24.90
CA GLY A 354 -33.47 -10.03 24.76
C GLY A 354 -33.89 -10.88 23.55
N ASP A 355 -34.67 -10.29 22.64
CA ASP A 355 -35.12 -10.94 21.41
C ASP A 355 -34.14 -10.78 20.24
N GLU A 356 -33.08 -9.99 20.43
CA GLU A 356 -32.08 -9.69 19.41
C GLU A 356 -30.75 -10.40 19.69
N THR A 357 -29.89 -10.40 18.68
CA THR A 357 -28.52 -10.92 18.77
C THR A 357 -27.56 -9.75 18.58
N LEU A 358 -26.49 -9.72 19.39
CA LEU A 358 -25.33 -8.86 19.20
C LEU A 358 -24.26 -9.63 18.44
N MET A 359 -23.52 -8.93 17.58
CA MET A 359 -22.39 -9.48 16.85
C MET A 359 -21.19 -8.55 17.01
N VAL A 360 -20.04 -9.14 17.34
CA VAL A 360 -18.72 -8.53 17.11
C VAL A 360 -18.02 -9.38 16.05
N LEU A 361 -17.46 -8.76 15.01
CA LEU A 361 -16.72 -9.43 13.96
C LEU A 361 -15.40 -8.72 13.70
N MET A 362 -14.27 -9.42 13.69
CA MET A 362 -12.98 -8.87 13.33
C MET A 362 -12.40 -9.60 12.11
N LEU A 363 -11.88 -8.84 11.14
CA LEU A 363 -11.03 -9.35 10.06
C LEU A 363 -9.61 -8.83 10.32
N SER A 364 -8.60 -9.69 10.21
CA SER A 364 -7.20 -9.34 10.43
C SER A 364 -6.28 -10.12 9.48
N TYR A 365 -5.01 -9.73 9.41
CA TYR A 365 -4.00 -10.54 8.74
C TYR A 365 -3.52 -11.70 9.62
N LYS A 366 -3.11 -12.81 9.00
CA LYS A 366 -2.61 -14.00 9.70
C LYS A 366 -1.45 -13.71 10.66
N ASP A 367 -0.52 -12.85 10.24
CA ASP A 367 0.69 -12.49 10.99
C ASP A 367 0.39 -11.57 12.19
N GLU A 368 -0.81 -11.00 12.26
CA GLU A 368 -1.25 -10.09 13.34
C GLU A 368 -2.40 -10.67 14.16
N HIS A 369 -2.99 -11.78 13.72
CA HIS A 369 -4.24 -12.34 14.24
C HIS A 369 -4.20 -12.56 15.75
N ASP A 370 -3.21 -13.30 16.26
CA ASP A 370 -3.20 -13.67 17.68
C ASP A 370 -3.08 -12.44 18.59
N ALA A 371 -2.31 -11.43 18.16
CA ALA A 371 -2.17 -10.19 18.91
C ALA A 371 -3.48 -9.38 18.87
N LEU A 372 -4.08 -9.20 17.69
CA LEU A 372 -5.34 -8.47 17.52
C LEU A 372 -6.52 -9.18 18.18
N TYR A 373 -6.55 -10.51 18.15
CA TYR A 373 -7.57 -11.31 18.79
C TYR A 373 -7.60 -11.05 20.30
N ASN A 374 -6.43 -11.10 20.94
CA ASN A 374 -6.32 -10.91 22.39
C ASN A 374 -6.44 -9.44 22.82
N LEU A 375 -5.88 -8.52 22.03
CA LEU A 375 -5.80 -7.11 22.43
C LEU A 375 -6.94 -6.25 21.91
N VAL A 376 -7.66 -6.67 20.87
CA VAL A 376 -8.77 -5.92 20.27
C VAL A 376 -10.07 -6.71 20.33
N PHE A 377 -10.15 -7.87 19.68
CA PHE A 377 -11.41 -8.60 19.55
C PHE A 377 -12.03 -8.97 20.90
N LEU A 378 -11.26 -9.64 21.77
CA LEU A 378 -11.77 -10.04 23.09
C LEU A 378 -12.17 -8.85 23.98
N PRO A 379 -11.38 -7.77 24.11
CA PRO A 379 -11.81 -6.56 24.82
C PRO A 379 -13.09 -5.92 24.26
N VAL A 380 -13.24 -5.84 22.94
CA VAL A 380 -14.46 -5.29 22.32
C VAL A 380 -15.68 -6.18 22.62
N VAL A 381 -15.51 -7.50 22.58
CA VAL A 381 -16.54 -8.47 23.01
C VAL A 381 -16.92 -8.26 24.48
N ASP A 382 -15.94 -8.07 25.35
CA ASP A 382 -16.17 -7.90 26.78
C ASP A 382 -16.93 -6.60 27.13
N LEU A 383 -16.78 -5.58 26.29
CA LEU A 383 -17.31 -4.23 26.54
C LEU A 383 -18.63 -3.96 25.79
N ALA A 384 -18.98 -4.76 24.78
CA ALA A 384 -20.18 -4.54 23.99
C ALA A 384 -21.47 -4.80 24.77
N THR A 385 -22.39 -3.83 24.76
CA THR A 385 -23.74 -3.95 25.32
C THR A 385 -24.79 -3.34 24.42
N SER A 386 -26.02 -3.84 24.55
CA SER A 386 -27.18 -3.12 24.05
C SER A 386 -27.30 -1.75 24.72
N SER A 387 -27.52 -0.70 23.94
CA SER A 387 -27.97 0.58 24.48
C SER A 387 -29.50 0.56 24.63
N ASN A 388 -30.01 1.28 25.63
CA ASN A 388 -31.45 1.49 25.81
C ASN A 388 -32.07 2.27 24.65
#